data_AF-A0A0V8RSC8-F1
#
_entry.id   AF-A0A0V8RSC8-F1
#
_cell.length_a   1.000
_cell.length_b   1.000
_cell.length_c   1.000
_cell.angle_alpha   90.00
_cell.angle_beta   90.00
_cell.angle_gamma   90.00
#
_symmetry.space_group_name_H-M   'P 1'
#
loop_
_entity.id
_entity.type
_entity.pdbx_description
1 polymer ?
#
loop_
_entity_poly.entity_id
_entity_poly.type
_entity_poly.pdbx_seq_one_letter_code
_entity_poly.pdbx_strand_id
1 'polypeptide(L)'
;MVSFRQLMSAEMLDELLPTHEFFRVIDRRVILKSESDLPLPSDRFMVICVEVNQEWSDLLVDNCTGEYTGDLWLPEALEHLAGQRWMTGPDLPTYLGISSYPTRVAVCGQYVYVCAHIGV
;
A
#
# COMPACT_ATOMS: atom_id res chain seq x y z
N MET A 1 -11.01 12.78 -13.96
CA MET A 1 -9.57 12.83 -13.61
C MET A 1 -9.45 13.57 -12.30
N VAL A 2 -9.22 12.86 -11.19
CA VAL A 2 -9.09 13.48 -9.86
C VAL A 2 -7.83 12.92 -9.24
N SER A 3 -6.76 13.71 -9.23
CA SER A 3 -5.49 13.38 -8.57
C SER A 3 -5.22 14.46 -7.53
N PHE A 4 -5.75 14.28 -6.32
CA PHE A 4 -5.35 15.08 -5.17
C PHE A 4 -4.16 14.40 -4.50
N ARG A 5 -2.94 14.83 -4.82
CA ARG A 5 -1.77 14.57 -4.00
C ARG A 5 -1.87 15.41 -2.73
N GLN A 6 -2.67 14.98 -1.75
CA GLN A 6 -2.56 15.53 -0.41
C GLN A 6 -1.21 15.08 0.17
N LEU A 7 -0.32 16.05 0.41
CA LEU A 7 0.97 15.83 1.08
C LEU A 7 0.68 15.35 2.50
N MET A 8 0.98 14.08 2.76
CA MET A 8 0.83 13.45 4.08
C MET A 8 1.88 14.02 5.05
N SER A 9 1.48 14.23 6.31
CA SER A 9 2.43 14.50 7.40
C SER A 9 3.31 13.27 7.66
N ALA A 10 4.48 13.47 8.26
CA ALA A 10 5.34 12.37 8.71
C ALA A 10 4.63 11.50 9.75
N GLU A 11 3.91 12.13 10.69
CA GLU A 11 3.18 11.45 11.78
C GLU A 11 2.15 10.43 11.26
N MET A 12 1.42 10.77 10.19
CA MET A 12 0.44 9.85 9.60
C MET A 12 1.12 8.68 8.88
N LEU A 13 2.31 8.91 8.32
CA LEU A 13 3.11 7.82 7.75
C LEU A 13 3.65 6.89 8.85
N ASP A 14 4.10 7.45 9.98
CA ASP A 14 4.55 6.68 11.14
C ASP A 14 3.43 5.80 11.71
N GLU A 15 2.21 6.33 11.78
CA GLU A 15 1.05 5.57 12.26
C GLU A 15 0.65 4.43 11.31
N LEU A 16 0.78 4.65 10.00
CA LEU A 16 0.31 3.72 8.97
C LEU A 16 1.34 2.70 8.53
N LEU A 17 2.62 3.06 8.58
CA LEU A 17 3.73 2.18 8.28
C LEU A 17 4.88 2.53 9.22
N PRO A 18 4.84 2.05 10.48
CA PRO A 18 5.88 2.34 11.46
C PRO A 18 7.28 1.94 10.99
N THR A 19 7.37 0.89 10.16
CA THR A 19 8.64 0.40 9.62
C THR A 19 9.13 1.18 8.40
N HIS A 20 8.47 2.26 7.99
CA HIS A 20 8.84 3.01 6.77
C HIS A 20 10.28 3.57 6.82
N GLU A 21 10.85 3.81 8.01
CA GLU A 21 12.24 4.26 8.17
C GLU A 21 13.26 3.23 7.67
N PHE A 22 12.90 1.94 7.64
CA PHE A 22 13.74 0.87 7.10
C PHE A 22 13.67 0.76 5.58
N PHE A 23 12.76 1.49 4.94
CA PHE A 23 12.42 1.34 3.53
C PHE A 23 12.65 2.64 2.76
N ARG A 24 12.83 2.50 1.45
CA ARG A 24 12.78 3.64 0.56
C ARG A 24 11.35 3.87 0.11
N VAL A 25 10.71 4.93 0.61
CA VAL A 25 9.37 5.32 0.16
C VAL A 25 9.44 5.84 -1.27
N ILE A 26 8.76 5.14 -2.18
CA ILE A 26 8.70 5.49 -3.61
C ILE A 26 7.58 6.50 -3.84
N ASP A 27 6.40 6.21 -3.29
CA ASP A 27 5.21 7.04 -3.44
C ASP A 27 4.29 6.84 -2.23
N ARG A 28 3.59 7.90 -1.85
CA ARG A 28 2.51 7.88 -0.87
C ARG A 28 1.39 8.80 -1.34
N ARG A 29 0.16 8.29 -1.37
CA ARG A 29 -1.01 9.03 -1.87
C ARG A 29 -2.29 8.60 -1.19
N VAL A 30 -3.28 9.48 -1.21
CA VAL A 30 -4.66 9.16 -0.84
C VAL A 30 -5.48 9.00 -2.12
N ILE A 31 -6.21 7.90 -2.21
CA ILE A 31 -7.14 7.57 -3.28
C ILE A 31 -8.56 7.69 -2.73
N LEU A 32 -9.38 8.47 -3.42
CA LEU A 32 -10.82 8.58 -3.15
C LEU A 32 -11.55 7.67 -4.13
N LYS A 33 -12.25 6.67 -3.61
CA LYS A 33 -13.10 5.78 -4.41
C LYS A 33 -14.56 6.13 -4.12
N SER A 34 -15.24 6.66 -5.13
CA SER A 34 -16.70 6.81 -5.07
C SER A 34 -17.32 5.61 -5.76
N GLU A 35 -18.18 4.86 -5.06
CA GLU A 35 -18.95 3.76 -5.67
C GLU A 35 -20.18 4.27 -6.45
N SER A 36 -20.47 5.57 -6.45
CA SER A 36 -21.67 6.13 -7.10
C SER A 36 -21.48 7.59 -7.57
N ASP A 37 -22.26 8.01 -8.57
CA ASP A 37 -22.42 9.43 -9.00
C ASP A 37 -23.25 10.26 -8.00
N LEU A 38 -23.74 9.63 -6.93
CA LEU A 38 -24.46 10.27 -5.84
C LEU A 38 -23.48 10.92 -4.87
N PRO A 39 -23.87 12.00 -4.16
CA PRO A 39 -23.05 12.67 -3.15
C PRO A 39 -23.01 11.83 -1.86
N LEU A 40 -22.52 10.60 -1.97
CA LEU A 40 -22.17 9.77 -0.83
C LEU A 40 -20.72 10.06 -0.42
N PRO A 41 -20.38 9.92 0.87
CA PRO A 41 -19.00 10.02 1.29
C PRO A 41 -18.17 8.95 0.55
N SER A 42 -17.07 9.39 -0.07
CA SER A 42 -16.19 8.51 -0.85
C SER A 42 -15.24 7.78 0.08
N ASP A 43 -15.13 6.46 -0.10
CA ASP A 43 -14.13 5.66 0.61
C ASP A 43 -12.73 6.23 0.34
N ARG A 44 -11.95 6.33 1.42
CA ARG A 44 -10.60 6.88 1.40
C ARG A 44 -9.62 5.76 1.65
N PHE A 45 -8.76 5.53 0.65
CA PHE A 45 -7.69 4.58 0.72
C PHE A 45 -6.36 5.32 0.76
N MET A 46 -5.51 4.96 1.71
CA MET A 46 -4.12 5.38 1.71
C MET A 46 -3.28 4.31 1.03
N VAL A 47 -2.50 4.73 0.04
CA VAL A 47 -1.61 3.87 -0.73
C VAL A 47 -0.18 4.32 -0.50
N ILE A 48 0.67 3.39 -0.07
CA ILE A 48 2.10 3.59 0.09
C ILE A 48 2.82 2.51 -0.73
N CYS A 49 3.73 2.94 -1.59
CA CYS A 49 4.62 2.06 -2.33
C CYS A 49 6.04 2.27 -1.80
N VAL A 50 6.69 1.18 -1.38
CA VAL A 50 8.05 1.21 -0.85
C VAL A 50 8.93 0.17 -1.56
N GLU A 51 10.22 0.48 -1.62
CA GLU A 51 11.27 -0.48 -1.97
C GLU A 51 11.93 -0.94 -0.67
N VAL A 52 11.93 -2.25 -0.43
CA VAL A 52 12.53 -2.88 0.74
C VAL A 52 13.87 -3.51 0.39
N ASN A 53 14.72 -3.72 1.39
CA ASN A 53 15.97 -4.46 1.18
C ASN A 53 15.71 -5.96 0.97
N GLN A 54 16.77 -6.71 0.67
CA GLN A 54 16.64 -8.16 0.41
C GLN A 54 16.10 -8.94 1.62
N GLU A 55 16.55 -8.62 2.83
CA GLU A 55 16.12 -9.31 4.06
C GLU A 55 14.61 -9.18 4.28
N TRP A 56 14.08 -7.97 4.13
CA TRP A 56 12.64 -7.71 4.21
C TRP A 56 11.87 -8.32 3.05
N SER A 57 12.43 -8.28 1.84
CA SER A 57 11.82 -8.92 0.68
C SER A 57 11.65 -10.42 0.92
N ASP A 58 12.70 -11.11 1.37
CA ASP A 58 12.67 -12.54 1.63
C ASP A 58 11.67 -12.88 2.73
N LEU A 59 11.70 -12.13 3.85
CA LEU A 59 10.73 -12.28 4.95
C LEU A 59 9.29 -12.16 4.45
N LEU A 60 8.97 -11.14 3.65
CA LEU A 60 7.60 -10.91 3.18
C LEU A 60 7.18 -11.96 2.15
N VAL A 61 8.05 -12.33 1.22
CA VAL A 61 7.76 -13.33 0.18
C VAL A 61 7.54 -14.71 0.81
N ASP A 62 8.34 -15.11 1.79
CA ASP A 62 8.20 -16.39 2.49
C ASP A 62 6.88 -16.51 3.25
N ASN A 63 6.28 -15.38 3.63
CA ASN A 63 4.99 -15.31 4.33
C ASN A 63 3.80 -14.96 3.41
N CYS A 64 4.02 -14.89 2.09
CA CYS A 64 2.93 -14.78 1.13
C CYS A 64 2.19 -16.11 1.00
N THR A 65 0.87 -16.07 1.06
CA THR A 65 0.00 -17.26 0.99
C THR A 65 -0.87 -17.29 -0.26
N GLY A 66 -0.88 -16.20 -1.05
CA GLY A 66 -1.67 -16.12 -2.26
C GLY A 66 -1.25 -15.00 -3.19
N GLU A 67 -1.97 -14.88 -4.30
CA GLU A 67 -1.81 -13.80 -5.28
C GLU A 67 -2.75 -12.65 -4.95
N TYR A 68 -2.26 -11.43 -5.08
CA TYR A 68 -3.04 -10.22 -4.88
C TYR A 68 -3.87 -9.92 -6.14
N THR A 69 -5.19 -9.91 -5.99
CA THR A 69 -6.14 -9.65 -7.10
C THR A 69 -6.92 -8.34 -6.93
N GLY A 70 -6.54 -7.51 -5.96
CA GLY A 70 -7.21 -6.23 -5.72
C GLY A 70 -6.76 -5.14 -6.68
N ASP A 71 -7.41 -3.98 -6.59
CA ASP A 71 -6.97 -2.78 -7.31
C ASP A 71 -5.54 -2.42 -6.88
N LEU A 72 -4.65 -2.21 -7.86
CA LEU A 72 -3.27 -1.76 -7.68
C LEU A 72 -3.14 -0.32 -8.18
N TRP A 73 -3.09 0.65 -7.26
CA TRP A 73 -2.89 2.06 -7.59
C TRP A 73 -1.41 2.43 -7.63
N LEU A 74 -0.67 1.84 -8.58
CA LEU A 74 0.78 2.04 -8.68
C LEU A 74 1.16 3.47 -9.13
N PRO A 75 2.27 4.03 -8.63
CA PRO A 75 2.89 5.22 -9.22
C PRO A 75 3.48 4.93 -10.60
N GLU A 76 3.68 5.98 -11.38
CA GLU A 76 4.38 5.93 -12.69
C GLU A 76 5.76 5.25 -12.56
N ALA A 77 6.47 5.49 -11.45
CA ALA A 77 7.74 4.82 -11.15
C ALA A 77 7.65 3.28 -11.11
N LEU A 78 6.47 2.72 -10.82
CA LEU A 78 6.21 1.28 -10.73
C LEU A 78 5.28 0.78 -11.84
N GLU A 79 5.00 1.57 -12.87
CA GLU A 79 4.07 1.18 -13.95
C GLU A 79 4.51 -0.10 -14.67
N HIS A 80 5.82 -0.30 -14.80
CA HIS A 80 6.41 -1.53 -15.36
C HIS A 80 6.09 -2.80 -14.56
N LEU A 81 5.60 -2.68 -13.32
CA LEU A 81 5.17 -3.79 -12.46
C LEU A 81 3.66 -4.04 -12.52
N ALA A 82 2.87 -3.23 -13.23
CA ALA A 82 1.41 -3.37 -13.27
C ALA A 82 0.95 -4.72 -13.88
N GLY A 83 1.76 -5.32 -14.76
CA GLY A 83 1.52 -6.64 -15.35
C GLY A 83 2.24 -7.79 -14.65
N GLN A 84 2.93 -7.53 -13.53
CA GLN A 84 3.67 -8.54 -12.80
C GLN A 84 2.78 -9.24 -11.77
N ARG A 85 3.27 -10.38 -11.27
CA ARG A 85 2.58 -11.13 -10.24
C ARG A 85 2.86 -10.52 -8.87
N TRP A 86 1.81 -9.98 -8.25
CA TRP A 86 1.87 -9.47 -6.88
C TRP A 86 1.37 -10.54 -5.92
N MET A 87 2.14 -10.82 -4.87
CA MET A 87 1.83 -11.81 -3.85
C MET A 87 1.29 -11.13 -2.59
N THR A 88 0.46 -11.82 -1.80
CA THR A 88 -0.13 -11.28 -0.56
C THR A 88 -0.26 -12.37 0.50
N GLY A 89 -0.50 -11.95 1.74
CA GLY A 89 -0.72 -12.83 2.87
C GLY A 89 -1.39 -12.09 4.03
N PRO A 90 -2.15 -12.79 4.89
CA PRO A 90 -2.91 -12.18 5.98
C PRO A 90 -2.00 -11.55 7.05
N ASP A 91 -0.79 -12.08 7.24
CA ASP A 91 0.14 -11.65 8.29
C ASP A 91 1.11 -10.55 7.82
N LEU A 92 1.14 -10.22 6.51
CA LEU A 92 2.03 -9.19 5.97
C LEU A 92 1.86 -7.81 6.63
N PRO A 93 0.64 -7.31 6.90
CA PRO A 93 0.47 -6.06 7.64
C PRO A 93 1.12 -6.12 9.03
N THR A 94 1.04 -7.27 9.71
CA THR A 94 1.62 -7.45 11.04
C THR A 94 3.15 -7.40 11.01
N TYR A 95 3.80 -8.01 10.02
CA TYR A 95 5.25 -7.92 9.84
C TYR A 95 5.73 -6.47 9.59
N LEU A 96 4.89 -5.66 8.94
CA LEU A 96 5.14 -4.24 8.71
C LEU A 96 4.73 -3.34 9.89
N GLY A 97 4.31 -3.93 11.01
CA GLY A 97 3.88 -3.20 12.20
C GLY A 97 2.53 -2.48 12.06
N ILE A 98 1.76 -2.77 11.01
CA ILE A 98 0.51 -2.09 10.70
C ILE A 98 -0.62 -2.73 11.53
N SER A 99 -1.25 -1.93 12.39
CA SER A 99 -2.38 -2.39 13.23
C SER A 99 -3.55 -1.40 13.30
N SER A 100 -3.34 -0.16 12.87
CA SER A 100 -4.29 0.93 13.07
C SER A 100 -5.48 0.89 12.11
N TYR A 101 -5.32 0.30 10.91
CA TYR A 101 -6.33 0.31 9.85
C TYR A 101 -6.44 -1.04 9.13
N PRO A 102 -7.63 -1.40 8.61
CA PRO A 102 -7.78 -2.51 7.67
C PRO A 102 -6.85 -2.30 6.47
N THR A 103 -5.82 -3.13 6.37
CA THR A 103 -4.72 -2.93 5.42
C THR A 103 -4.50 -4.16 4.59
N ARG A 104 -4.35 -3.95 3.28
CA ARG A 104 -3.91 -4.98 2.33
C ARG A 104 -2.48 -4.69 1.95
N VAL A 105 -1.66 -5.72 1.94
CA VAL A 105 -0.26 -5.63 1.54
C VAL A 105 -0.02 -6.57 0.37
N ALA A 106 0.67 -6.09 -0.64
CA ALA A 106 1.09 -6.88 -1.79
C ALA A 106 2.58 -6.71 -2.05
N VAL A 107 3.25 -7.75 -2.53
CA VAL A 107 4.70 -7.81 -2.70
C VAL A 107 5.02 -8.28 -4.11
N CYS A 108 5.94 -7.60 -4.78
CA CYS A 108 6.46 -7.98 -6.10
C CYS A 108 7.98 -7.78 -6.10
N GLY A 109 8.72 -8.86 -5.81
CA GLY A 109 10.15 -8.76 -5.56
C GLY A 109 10.43 -7.85 -4.37
N GLN A 110 11.28 -6.84 -4.55
CA GLN A 110 11.64 -5.86 -3.52
C GLN A 110 10.61 -4.73 -3.37
N TYR A 111 9.53 -4.74 -4.14
CA TYR A 111 8.51 -3.70 -4.10
C TYR A 111 7.33 -4.14 -3.25
N VAL A 112 6.95 -3.29 -2.30
CA VAL A 112 5.82 -3.52 -1.41
C VAL A 112 4.79 -2.43 -1.62
N TYR A 113 3.56 -2.88 -1.84
CA TYR A 113 2.36 -2.07 -1.97
C TYR A 113 1.54 -2.23 -0.70
N VAL A 114 1.22 -1.11 -0.05
CA VAL A 114 0.40 -1.06 1.16
C VAL A 114 -0.83 -0.21 0.86
N CYS A 115 -2.01 -0.76 1.12
CA CYS A 115 -3.29 -0.10 0.94
C CYS A 115 -4.11 -0.18 2.22
N ALA A 116 -4.22 0.93 2.94
CA ALA A 116 -5.01 1.05 4.17
C ALA A 116 -6.35 1.75 3.90
N HIS A 117 -7.44 1.23 4.44
CA HIS A 117 -8.74 1.90 4.41
C HIS A 117 -8.86 2.84 5.62
N ILE A 118 -8.85 4.16 5.36
CA ILE A 118 -8.77 5.21 6.39
C ILE A 118 -10.11 5.92 6.65
N GLY A 119 -11.21 5.42 6.08
CA GLY A 119 -12.57 5.90 6.37
C GLY A 119 -13.35 6.33 5.14
N VAL A 120 -14.49 6.97 5.41
CA VAL A 120 -15.55 7.35 4.46
C VAL A 120 -15.78 8.85 4.59
#